data_AF-A0A938ZBR2-F1
#
_entry.id   AF-A0A938ZBR2-F1
#
_cell.length_a   1.000
_cell.length_b   1.000
_cell.length_c   1.000
_cell.angle_alpha   90.00
_cell.angle_beta   90.00
_cell.angle_gamma   90.00
#
_symmetry.space_group_name_H-M   'P 1'
#
loop_
_entity.id
_entity.type
_entity.pdbx_description
1 polymer ?
#
loop_
_entity_poly.entity_id
_entity_poly.type
_entity_poly.pdbx_seq_one_letter_code
_entity_poly.pdbx_strand_id
1 'polypeptide(L)'
;MSELSNSRRAGASLNSISKIPKNTSRLEVYLGGHSLGGGLAQLGALFLKRRFSSLGESALRVKVYTFGSVKVGNRHFANYYNEQLGEGFSYRIENQLDLFTLVPFSLPFPLSMVAGNGLRLGELYLGNYEHAGEVHHVIGLGNHGVSLNFGGAAEFMGGVPFPHSFDTYIQLLEEDKKRWHQLWQPIRGILSIFLQEMLQEQEAGIVMTTEEQIRGVQEQTSEEIRSLKQSLDELKSEIQRSGLNLKNE
;
A
#
# COMPACT_ATOMS: atom_id res chain seq x y z
N MET A 1 24.21 -18.75 31.69
CA MET A 1 23.57 -17.60 32.35
C MET A 1 23.32 -16.39 31.42
N SER A 2 23.31 -16.56 30.09
CA SER A 2 23.14 -15.46 29.12
C SER A 2 21.77 -15.43 28.40
N GLU A 3 20.99 -16.51 28.44
CA GLU A 3 19.69 -16.59 27.74
C GLU A 3 18.56 -15.81 28.44
N LEU A 4 18.64 -15.62 29.76
CA LEU A 4 17.61 -14.92 30.55
C LEU A 4 17.62 -13.39 30.38
N SER A 5 18.66 -12.81 29.75
CA SER A 5 18.77 -11.38 29.51
C SER A 5 18.05 -10.95 28.22
N ASN A 6 18.13 -11.76 27.15
CA ASN A 6 17.50 -11.45 25.87
C ASN A 6 15.97 -11.58 25.89
N SER A 7 15.41 -12.48 26.72
CA SER A 7 13.95 -12.61 26.86
C SER A 7 13.29 -11.36 27.48
N ARG A 8 14.02 -10.63 28.35
CA ARG A 8 13.51 -9.41 29.01
C ARG A 8 13.33 -8.22 28.04
N ARG A 9 14.15 -8.13 26.98
CA ARG A 9 14.06 -7.03 26.00
C ARG A 9 12.94 -7.23 24.99
N ALA A 10 12.71 -8.46 24.51
CA ALA A 10 11.54 -8.78 23.69
C ALA A 10 10.22 -8.57 24.46
N GLY A 11 10.19 -8.97 25.74
CA GLY A 11 9.05 -8.74 26.64
C GLY A 11 8.77 -7.25 26.93
N ALA A 12 9.80 -6.40 26.98
CA ALA A 12 9.64 -4.97 27.23
C ALA A 12 8.90 -4.23 26.09
N SER A 13 9.11 -4.63 24.83
CA SER A 13 8.41 -4.04 23.67
C SER A 13 6.93 -4.48 23.61
N LEU A 14 6.66 -5.76 23.93
CA LEU A 14 5.29 -6.32 23.96
C LEU A 14 4.43 -5.70 25.07
N ASN A 15 5.03 -5.41 26.23
CA ASN A 15 4.36 -4.74 27.35
C ASN A 15 3.92 -3.31 27.02
N SER A 16 4.52 -2.67 26.00
CA SER A 16 4.11 -1.34 25.55
C SER A 16 2.90 -1.41 24.62
N ILE A 17 2.79 -2.44 23.78
CA ILE A 17 1.62 -2.66 22.91
C ILE A 17 0.38 -2.98 23.76
N SER A 18 0.52 -3.76 24.84
CA SER A 18 -0.58 -4.03 25.76
C SER A 18 -1.04 -2.82 26.58
N LYS A 19 -0.27 -1.72 26.60
CA LYS A 19 -0.60 -0.46 27.27
C LYS A 19 -1.31 0.54 26.36
N ILE A 20 -1.50 0.20 25.08
CA ILE A 20 -2.20 1.06 24.13
C ILE A 20 -3.66 1.23 24.59
N PRO A 21 -4.20 2.46 24.66
CA PRO A 21 -5.54 2.71 25.17
C PRO A 21 -6.59 1.90 24.42
N LYS A 22 -7.56 1.32 25.13
CA LYS A 22 -8.69 0.56 24.53
C LYS A 22 -9.54 1.39 23.55
N ASN A 23 -9.35 2.70 23.48
CA ASN A 23 -10.09 3.63 22.64
C ASN A 23 -9.37 3.98 21.32
N THR A 24 -8.27 3.33 20.98
CA THR A 24 -7.65 3.47 19.66
C THR A 24 -8.44 2.62 18.66
N SER A 25 -9.25 3.26 17.81
CA SER A 25 -10.12 2.58 16.84
C SER A 25 -9.35 1.80 15.77
N ARG A 26 -8.07 2.12 15.55
CA ARG A 26 -7.17 1.43 14.62
C ARG A 26 -5.70 1.71 14.92
N LEU A 27 -4.92 0.66 15.18
CA LEU A 27 -3.49 0.74 15.43
C LEU A 27 -2.72 0.27 14.20
N GLU A 28 -1.82 1.12 13.68
CA GLU A 28 -0.90 0.72 12.61
C GLU A 28 0.51 0.53 13.18
N VAL A 29 1.08 -0.65 12.93
CA VAL A 29 2.43 -1.03 13.39
C VAL A 29 3.30 -1.27 12.17
N TYR A 30 4.41 -0.53 12.11
CA TYR A 30 5.41 -0.64 11.06
C TYR A 30 6.62 -1.39 11.62
N LEU A 31 6.95 -2.54 11.02
CA LEU A 31 8.16 -3.29 11.34
C LEU A 31 9.16 -3.10 10.21
N GLY A 32 10.37 -2.71 10.60
CA GLY A 32 11.49 -2.51 9.71
C GLY A 32 12.67 -3.38 10.12
N GLY A 33 13.50 -3.75 9.16
CA GLY A 33 14.75 -4.44 9.46
C GLY A 33 15.65 -4.62 8.26
N HIS A 34 16.96 -4.64 8.51
CA HIS A 34 18.00 -4.87 7.52
C HIS A 34 18.72 -6.20 7.78
N SER A 35 19.11 -6.93 6.73
CA SER A 35 19.86 -8.18 6.85
C SER A 35 19.15 -9.20 7.77
N LEU A 36 19.81 -9.67 8.83
CA LEU A 36 19.21 -10.50 9.88
C LEU A 36 17.98 -9.83 10.53
N GLY A 37 18.03 -8.52 10.75
CA GLY A 37 16.93 -7.73 11.29
C GLY A 37 15.70 -7.77 10.39
N GLY A 38 15.87 -7.90 9.07
CA GLY A 38 14.76 -8.10 8.13
C GLY A 38 14.01 -9.40 8.40
N GLY A 39 14.73 -10.50 8.58
CA GLY A 39 14.12 -11.79 8.91
C GLY A 39 13.40 -11.77 10.27
N LEU A 40 14.00 -11.10 11.26
CA LEU A 40 13.36 -10.90 12.57
C LEU A 40 12.10 -10.02 12.48
N ALA A 41 12.10 -8.99 11.62
CA ALA A 41 10.91 -8.17 11.38
C ALA A 41 9.77 -9.00 10.78
N GLN A 42 10.05 -9.92 9.86
CA GLN A 42 9.06 -10.84 9.32
C GLN A 42 8.50 -11.78 10.40
N LEU A 43 9.36 -12.42 11.19
CA LEU A 43 8.91 -13.27 12.32
C LEU A 43 8.09 -12.48 13.34
N GLY A 44 8.53 -11.26 13.68
CA GLY A 44 7.84 -10.37 14.60
C GLY A 44 6.46 -9.96 14.09
N ALA A 45 6.34 -9.65 12.80
CA ALA A 45 5.06 -9.30 12.18
C ALA A 45 4.06 -10.47 12.26
N LEU A 46 4.52 -11.68 11.94
CA LEU A 46 3.70 -12.88 12.04
C LEU A 46 3.28 -13.16 13.49
N PHE A 47 4.21 -12.99 14.43
CA PHE A 47 3.91 -13.10 15.86
C PHE A 47 2.82 -12.12 16.30
N LEU A 48 2.91 -10.85 15.90
CA LEU A 48 1.92 -9.83 16.24
C LEU A 48 0.55 -10.16 15.66
N LYS A 49 0.48 -10.52 14.37
CA LYS A 49 -0.78 -10.92 13.72
C LYS A 49 -1.43 -12.11 14.42
N ARG A 50 -0.64 -13.13 14.81
CA ARG A 50 -1.16 -14.30 15.54
C ARG A 50 -1.56 -13.99 16.98
N ARG A 51 -0.80 -13.15 17.68
CA ARG A 51 -1.02 -12.85 19.11
C ARG A 51 -2.23 -11.96 19.34
N PHE A 52 -2.54 -11.11 18.37
CA PHE A 52 -3.60 -10.10 18.44
C PHE A 52 -4.70 -10.33 17.39
N SER A 53 -4.76 -11.51 16.78
CA SER A 53 -5.80 -11.90 15.81
C SER A 53 -7.22 -11.76 16.38
N SER A 54 -7.38 -11.97 17.69
CA SER A 54 -8.65 -11.82 18.40
C SER A 54 -9.17 -10.38 18.50
N LEU A 55 -8.34 -9.36 18.20
CA LEU A 55 -8.76 -7.96 18.19
C LEU A 55 -9.48 -7.56 16.89
N GLY A 56 -9.54 -8.46 15.89
CA GLY A 56 -10.09 -8.18 14.57
C GLY A 56 -9.12 -7.41 13.67
N GLU A 57 -9.18 -7.66 12.36
CA GLU A 57 -8.26 -7.04 11.39
C GLU A 57 -8.36 -5.51 11.31
N SER A 58 -9.52 -4.96 11.68
CA SER A 58 -9.75 -3.51 11.70
C SER A 58 -9.00 -2.80 12.84
N ALA A 59 -8.63 -3.52 13.90
CA ALA A 59 -8.00 -2.94 15.08
C ALA A 59 -6.47 -2.91 15.02
N LEU A 60 -5.82 -3.87 14.36
CA LEU A 60 -4.36 -3.93 14.22
C LEU A 60 -3.92 -4.19 12.77
N ARG A 61 -3.27 -3.19 12.19
CA ARG A 61 -2.68 -3.25 10.85
C ARG A 61 -1.17 -3.33 10.97
N VAL A 62 -0.59 -4.40 10.47
CA VAL A 62 0.86 -4.62 10.50
C VAL A 62 1.42 -4.40 9.10
N LYS A 63 2.40 -3.51 8.96
CA LYS A 63 3.15 -3.28 7.72
C LYS A 63 4.62 -3.61 7.93
N VAL A 64 5.24 -4.24 6.94
CA VAL A 64 6.62 -4.72 7.04
C VAL A 64 7.44 -4.17 5.87
N TYR A 65 8.60 -3.60 6.17
CA TYR A 65 9.57 -3.12 5.19
C TYR A 65 10.95 -3.68 5.53
N THR A 66 11.48 -4.56 4.68
CA THR A 66 12.78 -5.19 4.92
C THR A 66 13.78 -4.87 3.83
N PHE A 67 15.05 -4.76 4.18
CA PHE A 67 16.13 -4.36 3.28
C PHE A 67 17.22 -5.43 3.31
N GLY A 68 17.51 -6.06 2.17
CA GLY A 68 18.50 -7.14 2.09
C GLY A 68 18.21 -8.29 3.05
N SER A 69 16.93 -8.60 3.27
CA SER A 69 16.53 -9.61 4.27
C SER A 69 17.01 -11.01 3.88
N VAL A 70 17.50 -11.74 4.88
CA VAL A 70 17.69 -13.20 4.75
C VAL A 70 16.35 -13.92 4.60
N LYS A 71 16.38 -15.12 4.03
CA LYS A 71 15.22 -16.02 3.96
C LYS A 71 14.98 -16.66 5.34
N VAL A 72 13.72 -16.67 5.76
CA VAL A 72 13.35 -17.05 7.13
C VAL A 72 12.87 -18.50 7.23
N GLY A 73 12.20 -19.00 6.18
CA GLY A 73 11.61 -20.33 6.19
C GLY A 73 11.51 -20.93 4.80
N ASN A 74 10.90 -22.11 4.72
CA ASN A 74 10.62 -22.78 3.46
C ASN A 74 9.39 -22.17 2.76
N ARG A 75 9.04 -22.72 1.60
CA ARG A 75 7.83 -22.34 0.84
C ARG A 75 6.55 -22.31 1.67
N HIS A 76 6.33 -23.33 2.49
CA HIS A 76 5.13 -23.42 3.33
C HIS A 76 5.06 -22.26 4.33
N PHE A 77 6.19 -21.91 4.94
CA PHE A 77 6.28 -20.74 5.81
C PHE A 77 6.04 -19.44 5.03
N ALA A 78 6.65 -19.28 3.85
CA ALA A 78 6.50 -18.07 3.04
C ALA A 78 5.04 -17.86 2.61
N ASN A 79 4.37 -18.91 2.15
CA ASN A 79 2.95 -18.89 1.79
C ASN A 79 2.08 -18.52 2.99
N TYR A 80 2.26 -19.21 4.12
CA TYR A 80 1.54 -18.92 5.35
C TYR A 80 1.76 -17.47 5.82
N TYR A 81 3.00 -16.97 5.77
CA TYR A 81 3.30 -15.58 6.11
C TYR A 81 2.55 -14.60 5.20
N ASN A 82 2.61 -14.81 3.87
CA ASN A 82 1.97 -13.93 2.90
C ASN A 82 0.44 -13.92 3.07
N GLU A 83 -0.17 -15.08 3.29
CA GLU A 83 -1.60 -15.22 3.60
C GLU A 83 -1.98 -14.46 4.87
N GLN A 84 -1.17 -14.56 5.92
CA GLN A 84 -1.47 -13.89 7.19
C GLN A 84 -1.34 -12.37 7.10
N LEU A 85 -0.34 -11.84 6.38
CA LEU A 85 -0.14 -10.40 6.26
C LEU A 85 -1.08 -9.75 5.24
N GLY A 86 -1.39 -10.46 4.15
CA GLY A 86 -2.16 -9.94 3.02
C GLY A 86 -1.32 -9.10 2.05
N GLU A 87 -1.85 -8.95 0.84
CA GLU A 87 -1.25 -8.14 -0.22
C GLU A 87 -1.13 -6.66 0.20
N GLY A 88 -0.01 -6.04 -0.14
CA GLY A 88 0.31 -4.65 0.12
C GLY A 88 0.77 -4.34 1.56
N PHE A 89 1.01 -5.36 2.39
CA PHE A 89 1.41 -5.20 3.80
C PHE A 89 2.84 -5.65 4.12
N SER A 90 3.52 -6.34 3.22
CA SER A 90 4.90 -6.77 3.45
C SER A 90 5.74 -6.58 2.19
N TYR A 91 6.72 -5.70 2.29
CA TYR A 91 7.63 -5.38 1.20
C TYR A 91 9.07 -5.73 1.60
N ARG A 92 9.77 -6.35 0.67
CA ARG A 92 11.19 -6.69 0.78
C ARG A 92 11.94 -6.04 -0.37
N ILE A 93 12.78 -5.09 -0.02
CA ILE A 93 13.69 -4.44 -0.94
C ILE A 93 14.92 -5.33 -1.09
N GLU A 94 15.21 -5.72 -2.33
CA GLU A 94 16.34 -6.56 -2.70
C GLU A 94 17.23 -5.89 -3.72
N ASN A 95 18.52 -5.79 -3.39
CA ASN A 95 19.53 -5.40 -4.34
C ASN A 95 19.99 -6.63 -5.12
N GLN A 96 19.90 -6.58 -6.44
CA GLN A 96 20.30 -7.71 -7.30
C GLN A 96 21.80 -8.04 -7.22
N LEU A 97 22.63 -7.11 -6.76
CA LEU A 97 24.06 -7.33 -6.54
C LEU A 97 24.41 -7.76 -5.10
N ASP A 98 23.40 -7.94 -4.25
CA ASP A 98 23.56 -8.35 -2.86
C ASP A 98 23.37 -9.87 -2.70
N LEU A 99 24.49 -10.58 -2.58
CA LEU A 99 24.53 -12.03 -2.41
C LEU A 99 23.98 -12.52 -1.06
N PHE A 100 23.90 -11.65 -0.03
CA PHE A 100 23.44 -12.08 1.29
C PHE A 100 21.92 -12.31 1.34
N THR A 101 21.17 -11.75 0.39
CA THR A 101 19.75 -12.08 0.18
C THR A 101 19.54 -13.56 -0.12
N LEU A 102 20.55 -14.24 -0.69
CA LEU A 102 20.46 -15.65 -1.03
C LEU A 102 20.54 -16.58 0.18
N VAL A 103 20.95 -16.07 1.35
CA VAL A 103 21.14 -16.82 2.59
C VAL A 103 19.79 -17.10 3.27
N PRO A 104 19.55 -18.34 3.77
CA PRO A 104 20.38 -19.54 3.59
C PRO A 104 20.38 -20.05 2.16
N PHE A 105 21.56 -20.46 1.68
CA PHE A 105 21.71 -21.01 0.33
C PHE A 105 20.95 -22.32 0.20
N SER A 106 20.31 -22.50 -0.95
CA SER A 106 19.70 -23.78 -1.32
C SER A 106 20.77 -24.85 -1.57
N LEU A 107 20.38 -26.12 -1.43
CA LEU A 107 21.28 -27.24 -1.71
C LEU A 107 21.72 -27.21 -3.20
N PRO A 108 23.03 -27.36 -3.50
CA PRO A 108 23.49 -27.44 -4.87
C PRO A 108 23.09 -28.77 -5.52
N PHE A 109 23.02 -28.80 -6.85
CA PHE A 109 22.89 -30.06 -7.58
C PHE A 109 24.15 -30.93 -7.39
N PRO A 110 24.04 -32.26 -7.22
CA PRO A 110 22.82 -33.09 -7.26
C PRO A 110 22.15 -33.30 -5.89
N LEU A 111 22.67 -32.73 -4.81
CA LEU A 111 22.12 -32.90 -3.45
C LEU A 111 20.67 -32.43 -3.36
N SER A 112 20.29 -31.38 -4.09
CA SER A 112 18.90 -30.92 -4.19
C SER A 112 17.93 -31.96 -4.73
N MET A 113 18.39 -32.91 -5.56
CA MET A 113 17.55 -33.96 -6.14
C MET A 113 17.23 -35.05 -5.12
N VAL A 114 18.19 -35.38 -4.25
CA VAL A 114 18.06 -36.44 -3.25
C VAL A 114 17.48 -35.90 -1.93
N ALA A 115 17.67 -34.60 -1.67
CA ALA A 115 17.21 -33.93 -0.47
C ALA A 115 16.36 -32.68 -0.76
N GLY A 116 15.42 -32.78 -1.71
CA GLY A 116 14.53 -31.68 -2.07
C GLY A 116 13.67 -31.16 -0.91
N ASN A 117 13.42 -32.00 0.09
CA ASN A 117 12.71 -31.64 1.33
C ASN A 117 13.66 -31.11 2.43
N GLY A 118 14.92 -30.85 2.10
CA GLY A 118 15.97 -30.42 3.02
C GLY A 118 16.74 -31.55 3.69
N LEU A 119 17.95 -31.24 4.16
CA LEU A 119 18.86 -32.09 4.91
C LEU A 119 18.97 -31.58 6.34
N ARG A 120 18.71 -32.46 7.32
CA ARG A 120 19.04 -32.18 8.72
C ARG A 120 20.40 -32.80 9.05
N LEU A 121 21.36 -31.96 9.43
CA LEU A 121 22.68 -32.35 9.90
C LEU A 121 22.81 -31.94 11.38
N GLY A 122 22.45 -32.85 12.28
CA GLY A 122 22.32 -32.54 13.71
C GLY A 122 21.23 -31.50 13.96
N GLU A 123 21.59 -30.33 14.48
CA GLU A 123 20.68 -29.19 14.69
C GLU A 123 20.58 -28.26 13.47
N LEU A 124 21.42 -28.43 12.45
CA LEU A 124 21.38 -27.63 11.23
C LEU A 124 20.36 -28.21 10.24
N TYR A 125 19.41 -27.39 9.80
CA TYR A 125 18.49 -27.75 8.71
C TYR A 125 18.86 -26.96 7.44
N LEU A 126 19.33 -27.67 6.43
CA LEU A 126 19.61 -27.14 5.10
C LEU A 126 18.41 -27.44 4.20
N GLY A 127 17.52 -26.47 4.05
CA GLY A 127 16.30 -26.61 3.27
C GLY A 127 16.25 -25.73 2.03
N ASN A 128 15.22 -25.92 1.22
CA ASN A 128 14.84 -24.94 0.21
C ASN A 128 14.12 -23.78 0.90
N TYR A 129 14.90 -22.80 1.35
CA TYR A 129 14.40 -21.55 1.92
C TYR A 129 13.85 -20.63 0.82
N GLU A 130 12.80 -19.90 1.14
CA GLU A 130 12.11 -18.99 0.24
C GLU A 130 11.89 -17.64 0.91
N HIS A 131 11.83 -16.59 0.10
CA HIS A 131 11.52 -15.25 0.60
C HIS A 131 10.02 -15.12 0.86
N ALA A 132 9.69 -14.30 1.85
CA ALA A 132 8.33 -13.88 2.14
C ALA A 132 8.20 -12.36 1.92
N GLY A 133 6.97 -11.90 1.64
CA GLY A 133 6.68 -10.52 1.24
C GLY A 133 6.88 -10.25 -0.26
N GLU A 134 6.32 -9.14 -0.71
CA GLU A 134 6.43 -8.64 -2.07
C GLU A 134 7.81 -8.04 -2.33
N VAL A 135 8.40 -8.38 -3.47
CA VAL A 135 9.75 -7.90 -3.81
C VAL A 135 9.70 -6.55 -4.50
N HIS A 136 10.52 -5.61 -4.01
CA HIS A 136 10.93 -4.42 -4.77
C HIS A 136 12.40 -4.55 -5.13
N HIS A 137 12.70 -4.69 -6.42
CA HIS A 137 14.08 -4.84 -6.88
C HIS A 137 14.75 -3.49 -7.06
N VAL A 138 15.97 -3.39 -6.54
CA VAL A 138 16.93 -2.33 -6.85
C VAL A 138 18.22 -2.97 -7.36
N ILE A 139 19.08 -2.19 -8.00
CA ILE A 139 20.36 -2.69 -8.50
C ILE A 139 21.45 -1.62 -8.34
N GLY A 140 22.53 -1.96 -7.65
CA GLY A 140 23.73 -1.13 -7.61
C GLY A 140 24.71 -1.52 -6.52
N LEU A 141 25.94 -1.03 -6.62
CA LEU A 141 27.00 -1.33 -5.65
C LEU A 141 26.97 -0.38 -4.43
N GLY A 142 26.25 0.74 -4.55
CA GLY A 142 26.29 1.84 -3.59
C GLY A 142 27.51 2.74 -3.80
N ASN A 143 27.38 4.02 -3.45
CA ASN A 143 28.46 5.00 -3.52
C ASN A 143 29.12 5.26 -2.16
N HIS A 144 28.66 4.58 -1.11
CA HIS A 144 29.18 4.74 0.25
C HIS A 144 30.09 3.56 0.58
N GLY A 145 31.38 3.86 0.66
CA GLY A 145 32.38 2.90 1.10
C GLY A 145 32.28 2.65 2.61
N VAL A 146 32.28 1.39 3.03
CA VAL A 146 32.29 1.02 4.46
C VAL A 146 33.73 1.12 4.99
N SER A 147 33.96 1.84 6.09
CA SER A 147 35.23 1.77 6.82
C SER A 147 35.27 0.49 7.65
N LEU A 148 36.14 -0.44 7.27
CA LEU A 148 36.39 -1.65 8.05
C LEU A 148 37.53 -1.36 9.03
N ASN A 149 37.22 -1.34 10.33
CA ASN A 149 38.23 -1.22 11.40
C ASN A 149 38.58 -2.63 11.92
N PHE A 150 39.76 -3.13 11.53
CA PHE A 150 40.29 -4.43 11.95
C PHE A 150 41.19 -4.34 13.20
N GLY A 151 40.90 -3.45 14.14
CA GLY A 151 41.58 -3.43 15.43
C GLY A 151 43.10 -3.22 15.33
N GLY A 152 43.54 -2.02 14.97
CA GLY A 152 44.78 -1.46 15.51
C GLY A 152 46.01 -1.29 14.60
N ALA A 153 46.00 -1.60 13.31
CA ALA A 153 47.15 -1.27 12.43
C ALA A 153 46.85 -1.05 10.94
N ALA A 154 45.59 -1.18 10.49
CA ALA A 154 45.22 -0.95 9.11
C ALA A 154 43.84 -0.27 9.06
N GLU A 155 43.84 1.04 8.81
CA GLU A 155 42.65 1.80 8.48
C GLU A 155 42.63 1.97 6.95
N PHE A 156 41.76 1.24 6.27
CA PHE A 156 41.65 1.30 4.80
C PHE A 156 40.76 2.50 4.41
N MET A 157 41.38 3.63 4.12
CA MET A 157 40.74 4.89 3.68
C MET A 157 40.39 4.84 2.18
N GLY A 158 39.51 3.91 1.81
CA GLY A 158 39.02 3.76 0.44
C GLY A 158 37.87 2.77 0.42
N GLY A 159 36.71 3.15 0.94
CA GLY A 159 35.70 2.15 1.25
C GLY A 159 35.21 1.41 -0.01
N VAL A 160 35.30 0.09 0.05
CA VAL A 160 34.81 -0.81 -1.01
C VAL A 160 33.29 -0.70 -1.02
N PRO A 161 32.64 -0.46 -2.17
CA PRO A 161 31.20 -0.39 -2.24
C PRO A 161 30.60 -1.74 -1.84
N PHE A 162 29.69 -1.71 -0.86
CA PHE A 162 29.11 -2.92 -0.27
C PHE A 162 27.61 -2.96 -0.59
N PRO A 163 27.19 -3.76 -1.59
CA PRO A 163 25.81 -3.79 -2.08
C PRO A 163 24.79 -4.22 -1.00
N HIS A 164 25.25 -4.85 0.08
CA HIS A 164 24.42 -5.26 1.21
C HIS A 164 24.29 -4.20 2.31
N SER A 165 24.95 -3.04 2.24
CA SER A 165 24.82 -2.01 3.30
C SER A 165 23.44 -1.33 3.27
N PHE A 166 22.88 -1.03 4.45
CA PHE A 166 21.59 -0.34 4.55
C PHE A 166 21.58 1.01 3.82
N ASP A 167 22.67 1.77 3.91
CA ASP A 167 22.79 3.06 3.22
C ASP A 167 22.75 2.90 1.69
N THR A 168 23.34 1.83 1.15
CA THR A 168 23.23 1.51 -0.27
C THR A 168 21.78 1.27 -0.66
N TYR A 169 21.02 0.52 0.15
CA TYR A 169 19.59 0.31 -0.11
C TYR A 169 18.80 1.62 -0.13
N ILE A 170 19.05 2.53 0.83
CA ILE A 170 18.38 3.83 0.87
C ILE A 170 18.75 4.68 -0.34
N GLN A 171 20.04 4.75 -0.68
CA GLN A 171 20.52 5.48 -1.85
C GLN A 171 19.83 4.98 -3.13
N LEU A 172 19.82 3.67 -3.35
CA LEU A 172 19.22 3.08 -4.55
C LEU A 172 17.72 3.34 -4.64
N LEU A 173 17.00 3.34 -3.51
CA LEU A 173 15.58 3.69 -3.48
C LEU A 173 15.35 5.18 -3.78
N GLU A 174 16.22 6.07 -3.31
CA GLU A 174 16.12 7.49 -3.64
C GLU A 174 16.38 7.75 -5.13
N GLU A 175 17.37 7.07 -5.71
CA GLU A 175 17.67 7.11 -7.14
C GLU A 175 16.49 6.57 -7.96
N ASP A 176 15.92 5.43 -7.56
CA ASP A 176 14.74 4.83 -8.21
C ASP A 176 13.52 5.76 -8.14
N LYS A 177 13.28 6.38 -6.98
CA LYS A 177 12.22 7.39 -6.83
C LYS A 177 12.42 8.58 -7.75
N LYS A 178 13.65 9.12 -7.85
CA LYS A 178 13.99 10.25 -8.74
C LYS A 178 13.78 9.86 -10.20
N ARG A 179 14.24 8.67 -10.60
CA ARG A 179 14.04 8.13 -11.94
C ARG A 179 12.57 8.00 -12.30
N TRP A 180 11.75 7.44 -11.41
CA TRP A 180 10.31 7.36 -11.62
C TRP A 180 9.65 8.73 -11.74
N HIS A 181 10.06 9.70 -10.92
CA HIS A 181 9.53 11.06 -11.04
C HIS A 181 9.86 11.65 -12.42
N GLN A 182 11.11 11.51 -12.88
CA GLN A 182 11.55 12.01 -14.19
C GLN A 182 10.83 11.32 -15.35
N LEU A 183 10.63 10.00 -15.29
CA LEU A 183 9.89 9.25 -16.30
C LEU A 183 8.40 9.61 -16.34
N TRP A 184 7.77 9.85 -15.18
CA TRP A 184 6.36 10.22 -15.11
C TRP A 184 6.09 11.68 -15.42
N GLN A 185 7.05 12.61 -15.30
CA GLN A 185 6.84 14.02 -15.64
C GLN A 185 6.25 14.23 -17.04
N PRO A 186 6.84 13.72 -18.14
CA PRO A 186 6.30 13.92 -19.49
C PRO A 186 4.96 13.21 -19.69
N ILE A 187 4.81 11.99 -19.15
CA ILE A 187 3.56 11.22 -19.26
C ILE A 187 2.42 11.93 -18.53
N ARG A 188 2.67 12.51 -17.35
CA ARG A 188 1.68 13.30 -16.62
C ARG A 188 1.20 14.50 -17.42
N GLY A 189 2.11 15.19 -18.13
CA GLY A 189 1.73 16.30 -19.02
C GLY A 189 0.81 15.86 -20.16
N ILE A 190 1.08 14.71 -20.77
CA ILE A 190 0.24 14.16 -21.85
C ILE A 190 -1.12 13.69 -21.29
N LEU A 191 -1.11 12.93 -20.19
CA LEU A 191 -2.33 12.47 -19.54
C LEU A 191 -3.18 13.63 -19.02
N SER A 192 -2.58 14.72 -18.53
CA SER A 192 -3.36 15.87 -18.09
C SER A 192 -4.10 16.54 -19.23
N ILE A 193 -3.49 16.63 -20.43
CA ILE A 193 -4.17 17.19 -21.61
C ILE A 193 -5.39 16.32 -21.95
N PHE A 194 -5.19 15.00 -22.04
CA PHE A 194 -6.25 14.07 -22.38
C PHE A 194 -7.38 14.03 -21.33
N LEU A 195 -7.05 14.00 -20.04
CA LEU A 195 -8.03 14.04 -18.96
C LEU A 195 -8.80 15.36 -18.94
N GLN A 196 -8.13 16.47 -19.21
CA GLN A 196 -8.74 17.79 -19.24
C GLN A 196 -9.69 17.94 -20.43
N GLU A 197 -9.34 17.40 -21.59
CA GLU A 197 -10.20 17.31 -22.77
C GLU A 197 -11.44 16.45 -22.50
N MET A 198 -11.27 15.26 -21.89
CA MET A 198 -12.39 14.41 -21.49
C MET A 198 -13.31 15.06 -20.45
N LEU A 199 -12.74 15.75 -19.46
CA LEU A 199 -13.53 16.47 -18.44
C LEU A 199 -14.32 17.62 -19.06
N GLN A 200 -13.71 18.36 -20.00
CA GLN A 200 -14.40 19.43 -20.72
C GLN A 200 -15.54 18.91 -21.60
N GLU A 201 -15.36 17.78 -22.29
CA GLU A 201 -16.44 17.16 -23.08
C GLU A 201 -17.60 16.68 -22.20
N GLN A 202 -17.30 16.07 -21.05
CA GLN A 202 -18.32 15.65 -20.07
C GLN A 202 -19.09 16.84 -19.50
N GLU A 203 -18.37 17.90 -19.11
CA GLU A 203 -18.98 19.11 -18.55
C GLU A 203 -19.87 19.81 -19.58
N ALA A 204 -19.43 19.93 -20.83
CA ALA A 204 -20.24 20.48 -21.93
C ALA A 204 -21.50 19.63 -22.20
N GLY A 205 -21.40 18.30 -22.16
CA GLY A 205 -22.56 17.41 -22.33
C GLY A 205 -23.58 17.54 -21.19
N ILE A 206 -23.11 17.67 -19.95
CA ILE A 206 -23.98 17.88 -18.78
C ILE A 206 -24.68 19.24 -18.86
N VAL A 207 -23.95 20.29 -19.23
CA VAL A 207 -24.52 21.65 -19.38
C VAL A 207 -25.60 21.65 -20.46
N MET A 208 -25.35 21.10 -21.64
CA MET A 208 -26.37 21.04 -22.70
C MET A 208 -27.62 20.27 -22.26
N THR A 209 -27.44 19.11 -21.63
CA THR A 209 -28.58 18.29 -21.18
C THR A 209 -29.40 19.04 -20.11
N THR A 210 -28.73 19.75 -19.22
CA THR A 210 -29.39 20.54 -18.17
C THR A 210 -30.12 21.75 -18.76
N GLU A 211 -29.53 22.45 -19.73
CA GLU A 211 -30.17 23.56 -20.44
C GLU A 211 -31.40 23.11 -21.23
N GLU A 212 -31.33 21.94 -21.88
CA GLU A 212 -32.46 21.36 -22.61
C GLU A 212 -33.61 20.99 -21.66
N GLN A 213 -33.30 20.40 -20.50
CA GLN A 213 -34.29 20.13 -19.45
C GLN A 213 -34.90 21.42 -18.88
N ILE A 214 -34.09 22.44 -18.59
CA ILE A 214 -34.58 23.74 -18.10
C ILE A 214 -35.52 24.37 -19.12
N ARG A 215 -35.15 24.32 -20.42
CA ARG A 215 -35.99 24.86 -21.49
C ARG A 215 -37.33 24.10 -21.59
N GLY A 216 -37.29 22.76 -21.53
CA GLY A 216 -38.51 21.94 -21.55
C GLY A 216 -39.44 22.24 -20.37
N VAL A 217 -38.90 22.41 -19.17
CA VAL A 217 -39.67 22.81 -17.97
C VAL A 217 -40.23 24.22 -18.12
N GLN A 218 -39.48 25.17 -18.66
CA GLN A 218 -39.98 26.53 -18.92
C GLN A 218 -41.13 26.54 -19.93
N GLU A 219 -41.03 25.74 -21.00
CA GLU A 219 -42.09 25.61 -22.01
C GLU A 219 -43.36 25.01 -21.40
N GLN A 220 -43.26 23.90 -20.66
CA GLN A 220 -44.41 23.31 -19.96
C GLN A 220 -45.05 24.28 -18.97
N THR A 221 -44.24 24.95 -18.15
CA THR A 221 -44.74 25.93 -17.17
C THR A 221 -45.46 27.10 -17.88
N SER A 222 -44.95 27.53 -19.03
CA SER A 222 -45.56 28.61 -19.82
C SER A 222 -46.89 28.18 -20.44
N GLU A 223 -46.99 26.93 -20.90
CA GLU A 223 -48.23 26.34 -21.41
C GLU A 223 -49.29 26.19 -20.30
N GLU A 224 -48.90 25.73 -19.11
CA GLU A 224 -49.80 25.63 -17.95
C GLU A 224 -50.32 27.00 -17.50
N ILE A 225 -49.44 28.02 -17.44
CA ILE A 225 -49.88 29.40 -17.13
C ILE A 225 -50.86 29.90 -18.18
N ARG A 226 -50.65 29.57 -19.45
CA ARG A 226 -51.54 29.97 -20.54
C ARG A 226 -52.90 29.29 -20.46
N SER A 227 -52.94 27.99 -20.18
CA SER A 227 -54.20 27.24 -20.04
C SER A 227 -55.00 27.68 -18.81
N LEU A 228 -54.33 27.96 -17.68
CA LEU A 228 -54.95 28.50 -16.48
C LEU A 228 -55.54 29.89 -16.70
N LYS A 229 -54.82 30.77 -17.42
CA LYS A 229 -55.34 32.09 -17.80
C LYS A 229 -56.59 31.98 -18.66
N GLN A 230 -56.58 31.09 -19.66
CA GLN A 230 -57.73 30.87 -20.53
C GLN A 230 -58.94 30.35 -19.74
N SER A 231 -58.74 29.37 -18.84
CA SER A 231 -59.78 28.83 -17.96
C SER A 231 -60.35 29.91 -17.03
N LEU A 232 -59.50 30.79 -16.50
CA LEU A 232 -59.92 31.91 -15.65
C LEU A 232 -60.76 32.93 -16.42
N ASP A 233 -60.40 33.24 -17.67
CA ASP A 233 -61.15 34.16 -18.52
C ASP A 233 -62.52 33.59 -18.92
N GLU A 234 -62.59 32.28 -19.19
CA GLU A 234 -63.85 31.55 -19.42
C GLU A 234 -64.77 31.64 -18.18
N LEU A 235 -64.26 31.32 -16.99
CA LEU A 235 -64.99 31.43 -15.72
C LEU A 235 -65.50 32.85 -15.45
N LYS A 236 -64.68 33.87 -15.68
CA LYS A 236 -65.09 35.28 -15.53
C LYS A 236 -66.23 35.62 -16.50
N SER A 237 -66.14 35.15 -17.74
CA SER A 237 -67.19 35.40 -18.74
C SER A 237 -68.51 34.72 -18.37
N GLU A 238 -68.47 33.55 -17.74
CA GLU A 238 -69.63 32.79 -17.30
C GLU A 238 -70.29 33.41 -16.06
N ILE A 239 -69.50 33.86 -15.09
CA ILE A 239 -69.99 34.63 -13.93
C ILE A 239 -70.68 35.92 -14.39
N GLN A 240 -70.11 36.62 -15.39
CA GLN A 240 -70.69 37.85 -15.92
C GLN A 240 -72.03 37.61 -16.64
N ARG A 241 -72.17 36.47 -17.37
CA ARG A 241 -73.44 36.05 -17.97
C ARG A 241 -74.48 35.65 -16.91
N SER A 242 -74.07 34.95 -15.86
CA SER A 242 -74.96 34.54 -14.76
C SER A 242 -75.43 35.73 -13.90
N GLY A 243 -74.54 36.68 -13.61
CA GLY A 243 -74.87 37.91 -12.87
C GLY A 243 -75.77 38.90 -13.64
N LEU A 244 -75.81 38.82 -14.98
CA LEU A 244 -76.77 39.55 -15.81
C LEU A 244 -78.17 38.92 -15.78
N ASN A 245 -78.29 37.61 -15.53
CA ASN A 245 -79.57 36.92 -15.43
C ASN A 245 -80.28 37.16 -14.09
N LEU A 246 -79.55 37.43 -13.00
CA LEU A 246 -80.11 37.73 -11.68
C LEU A 246 -80.66 39.16 -11.51
N LYS A 247 -80.51 40.03 -12.51
CA LYS A 247 -81.06 41.39 -12.51
C LYS A 247 -82.35 41.54 -13.33
N ASN A 248 -82.83 40.46 -13.95
CA ASN A 248 -84.00 40.45 -14.83
C ASN A 248 -85.18 39.61 -14.28
N GLU A 249 -85.19 39.26 -12.99
CA GLU A 249 -86.37 38.77 -12.27
C GLU A 249 -86.85 39.79 -11.22
#